data_AF-A0A968Z1C0-F1
#
_entry.id   AF-A0A968Z1C0-F1
#
_cell.length_a   1.000
_cell.length_b   1.000
_cell.length_c   1.000
_cell.angle_alpha   90.00
_cell.angle_beta   90.00
_cell.angle_gamma   90.00
#
_symmetry.space_group_name_H-M   'P 1'
#
loop_
_entity.id
_entity.type
_entity.pdbx_description
1 polymer ?
#
loop_
_entity_poly.entity_id
_entity_poly.type
_entity_poly.pdbx_seq_one_letter_code
_entity_poly.pdbx_strand_id
1 'polypeptide(L)' 'MPLVARTFYFRREPGARLGHLVVVDGCDELGRICIRDPWDGTKYKMEPEEFLQYWTQMGIYVKEL' A
#
# COMPACT_ATOMS: atom_id res chain seq x y z
N MET A 1 -9.58 10.35 -5.00
CA MET A 1 -9.10 10.55 -3.61
C MET A 1 -7.94 9.59 -3.38
N PRO A 2 -6.73 10.07 -3.08
CA PRO A 2 -5.64 9.18 -2.69
C PRO A 2 -5.90 8.62 -1.28
N LEU A 3 -5.90 7.30 -1.16
CA LEU A 3 -5.94 6.55 0.09
C LEU A 3 -4.51 6.44 0.65
N VAL A 4 -4.28 6.75 1.92
CA VAL A 4 -3.00 6.38 2.56
C VAL A 4 -3.20 5.00 3.20
N ALA A 5 -2.88 3.92 2.47
CA ALA A 5 -3.05 2.58 2.99
C ALA A 5 -1.84 2.16 3.82
N ARG A 6 -2.07 1.72 5.06
CA ARG A 6 -1.01 1.13 5.88
C ARG A 6 -0.91 -0.36 5.56
N THR A 7 0.01 -0.71 4.67
CA THR A 7 0.46 -2.09 4.52
C THR A 7 1.47 -2.39 5.63
N PHE A 8 1.48 -3.61 6.16
CA PHE A 8 2.63 -4.10 6.92
C PHE A 8 3.13 -5.30 6.16
N TYR A 9 4.35 -5.23 5.63
CA TYR A 9 5.03 -6.44 5.20
C TYR A 9 5.38 -7.26 6.44
N PHE A 10 4.70 -8.38 6.66
CA PHE A 10 5.18 -9.41 7.57
C PHE A 10 6.10 -10.36 6.79
N ARG A 11 7.31 -9.89 6.44
CA ARG A 11 8.37 -10.81 6.03
C ARG A 11 8.88 -11.45 7.32
N ARG A 12 8.63 -12.76 7.53
CA ARG A 12 9.11 -13.50 8.72
C ARG A 12 10.62 -13.75 8.68
N GLU A 13 11.42 -12.72 8.42
CA GLU A 13 12.88 -12.80 8.44
C GLU A 13 13.41 -11.99 9.65
N PRO A 14 14.38 -12.51 10.42
CA PRO A 14 15.03 -11.74 11.48
C PRO A 14 15.64 -10.47 10.87
N GLY A 15 15.15 -9.29 11.27
CA GLY A 15 15.56 -7.99 10.71
C GLY A 15 14.54 -7.32 9.78
N ALA A 16 13.41 -7.97 9.49
CA ALA A 16 12.34 -7.37 8.70
C ALA A 16 11.69 -6.18 9.45
N ARG A 17 11.58 -5.05 8.75
CA ARG A 17 10.99 -3.81 9.27
C ARG A 17 9.53 -4.03 9.63
N LEU A 18 9.17 -3.73 10.88
CA LEU A 18 7.86 -3.95 11.50
C LEU A 18 6.71 -3.06 10.97
N GLY A 19 6.78 -2.58 9.75
CA GLY A 19 5.74 -1.77 9.10
C GLY A 19 6.27 -0.98 7.91
N HIS A 20 5.49 -0.93 6.83
CA HIS A 20 5.87 -0.25 5.58
C HIS A 20 4.65 0.49 5.04
N LEU A 21 4.61 1.80 5.29
CA LEU A 21 3.49 2.64 4.86
C LEU A 21 3.64 2.97 3.37
N VAL A 22 2.58 2.74 2.60
CA VAL A 22 2.50 3.17 1.21
C VAL A 22 1.33 4.13 1.02
N VAL A 23 1.30 4.84 -0.10
CA VAL A 23 0.14 5.62 -0.52
C VAL A 23 -0.52 4.89 -1.68
N VAL A 24 -1.82 4.64 -1.57
CA VAL A 24 -2.65 4.04 -2.62
C VAL A 24 -3.43 5.16 -3.30
N ASP A 25 -3.08 5.49 -4.53
CA ASP A 25 -3.76 6.59 -5.24
C ASP A 25 -5.15 6.20 -5.76
N GLY A 26 -5.47 4.90 -5.78
CA GLY A 26 -6.72 4.32 -6.28
C GLY A 26 -6.44 3.12 -7.17
N CYS A 27 -7.38 2.81 -8.07
CA CYS A 27 -7.21 1.80 -9.11
C CYS A 27 -7.04 2.46 -10.49
N ASP A 28 -6.28 1.83 -11.38
CA ASP A 28 -6.24 2.23 -12.79
C ASP A 28 -7.42 1.67 -13.60
N GLU A 29 -7.46 1.97 -14.90
CA GLU A 29 -8.52 1.53 -15.82
C GLU A 29 -8.64 0.00 -15.94
N LEU A 30 -7.59 -0.74 -15.58
CA LEU A 30 -7.58 -2.21 -15.59
C LEU A 30 -7.91 -2.79 -14.21
N GLY A 31 -8.21 -1.96 -13.21
CA GLY A 31 -8.53 -2.38 -11.86
C GLY A 31 -7.31 -2.62 -10.96
N ARG A 32 -6.08 -2.33 -11.42
CA ARG A 32 -4.86 -2.54 -10.65
C ARG A 32 -4.68 -1.43 -9.63
N ILE A 33 -4.23 -1.79 -8.42
CA ILE A 33 -3.98 -0.84 -7.35
C ILE A 33 -2.73 -0.03 -7.68
N CYS A 34 -2.87 1.29 -7.73
CA CYS A 34 -1.77 2.23 -7.98
C CYS A 34 -1.13 2.65 -6.66
N ILE A 35 0.15 2.32 -6.48
CA ILE A 35 0.88 2.51 -5.22
C ILE A 35 2.06 3.45 -5.44
N ARG A 36 2.23 4.39 -4.49
CA ARG A 36 3.44 5.18 -4.30
C ARG A 36 4.10 4.75 -3.01
N ASP A 37 5.36 4.37 -3.10
CA ASP A 37 6.17 4.01 -1.96
C ASP A 37 7.13 5.17 -1.62
N PRO A 38 6.91 5.89 -0.50
CA PRO A 38 7.79 6.95 -0.06
C PRO A 38 9.18 6.46 0.35
N TRP A 39 9.33 5.18 0.67
CA TRP A 39 10.58 4.61 1.16
C TRP A 39 11.63 4.53 0.06
N ASP A 40 11.27 3.95 -1.08
CA ASP A 40 12.15 3.84 -2.24
C ASP A 40 11.90 4.94 -3.29
N GLY A 41 10.92 5.82 -3.05
CA GLY A 41 10.53 6.86 -4.00
C GLY A 41 9.92 6.30 -5.29
N THR A 42 9.46 5.06 -5.27
CA THR A 42 8.95 4.35 -6.45
C THR A 42 7.44 4.48 -6.59
N LYS A 43 6.96 4.23 -7.80
CA LYS A 43 5.54 4.07 -8.10
C LYS A 43 5.35 2.76 -8.85
N TYR A 44 4.42 1.94 -8.40
CA TYR A 44 4.15 0.65 -9.02
C TYR A 44 2.66 0.33 -8.96
N LYS A 45 2.29 -0.72 -9.70
CA LYS A 45 0.92 -1.21 -9.76
C LYS A 45 0.93 -2.70 -9.47
N MET A 46 -0.12 -3.18 -8.81
CA MET A 46 -0.28 -4.60 -8.55
C MET A 46 -1.75 -5.01 -8.58
N GLU A 47 -1.99 -6.30 -8.79
CA GLU A 47 -3.35 -6.84 -8.76
C GLU A 47 -3.93 -6.73 -7.35
N PRO A 48 -5.26 -6.52 -7.21
CA PRO A 48 -5.91 -6.47 -5.90
C PRO A 48 -5.63 -7.70 -5.04
N GLU A 49 -5.64 -8.89 -5.63
CA GLU A 49 -5.41 -10.16 -4.94
C GLU A 49 -3.99 -10.24 -4.38
N GLU A 50 -3.02 -9.68 -5.10
CA GLU A 50 -1.63 -9.61 -4.65
C GLU A 50 -1.49 -8.62 -3.49
N PHE A 51 -2.11 -7.44 -3.61
CA PHE A 51 -2.10 -6.43 -2.55
C PHE A 51 -2.71 -6.95 -1.24
N LEU A 52 -3.82 -7.69 -1.31
CA LEU A 52 -4.51 -8.25 -0.15
C LEU A 52 -3.66 -9.25 0.64
N GLN A 53 -2.65 -9.88 0.03
CA GLN A 53 -1.72 -10.75 0.75
C GLN A 53 -0.79 -9.99 1.68
N TYR A 54 -0.52 -8.71 1.40
CA TYR A 54 0.37 -7.84 2.19
C TYR A 54 -0.38 -6.83 3.05
N TRP A 55 -1.64 -6.54 2.72
CA TRP A 55 -2.39 -5.50 3.42
C TRP A 55 -2.94 -5.99 4.76
N THR A 56 -2.62 -5.25 5.82
CA THR A 56 -3.13 -5.54 7.18
C THR A 56 -4.55 -5.07 7.45
N GLN A 57 -5.29 -4.71 6.40
CA GLN A 57 -6.65 -4.15 6.50
C GLN A 57 -6.72 -2.79 7.24
N MET A 58 -5.57 -2.16 7.51
CA MET A 58 -5.49 -0.83 8.10
C MET A 58 -5.33 0.23 7.01
N GLY A 59 -6.21 1.22 6.99
CA GLY A 59 -6.12 2.39 6.11
C GLY A 59 -6.21 3.68 6.92
N ILE A 60 -5.44 4.68 6.52
CA ILE A 60 -5.52 6.05 7.03
C ILE A 60 -6.18 6.90 5.94
N TYR A 61 -7.30 7.51 6.28
CA TYR A 61 -8.09 8.30 5.34
C TYR A 61 -8.01 9.75 5.79
N VAL A 62 -7.44 10.62 4.96
CA VAL A 62 -7.53 12.06 5.18
C VAL A 62 -8.95 12.47 4.82
N LYS A 63 -9.69 13.01 5.79
CA LYS A 63 -10.98 13.62 5.54
C LYS A 63 -10.74 15.06 5.06
N GLU A 64 -11.09 15.37 3.83
CA GLU A 64 -11.19 16.77 3.40
C GLU A 64 -12.36 17.44 4.15
N LEU A 65 -12.10 18.62 4.72
CA LEU A 65 -13.06 19.45 5.46
C LEU A 65 -13.79 20.39 4.50
#